data_AF-A0A5C3QQB1-F1
#
_entry.id   AF-A0A5C3QQB1-F1
#
_cell.length_a   1.000
_cell.length_b   1.000
_cell.length_c   1.000
_cell.angle_alpha   90.00
_cell.angle_beta   90.00
_cell.angle_gamma   90.00
#
_symmetry.space_group_name_H-M   'P 1'
#
loop_
_entity.id
_entity.type
_entity.pdbx_description
1 polymer ?
#
loop_
_entity_poly.entity_id
_entity_poly.type
_entity_poly.pdbx_seq_one_letter_code
_entity_poly.pdbx_strand_id
1 'polypeptide(L)'
;MPRSRSRSRSRSRSPEIQRELPYSAKPIAEVDYFQKSDEFRIWLKDEKHKYFDELTGDKARSYFRKFVKAWNRGKVSKSLYAGVDASQIIARSQTAYKWSFASKGSAHDSKAIQAARAEVGAATYGGSGSSGPSRSRHDDDDDDDAPGPRRQVGPTLPSTSDLAYAREIEAENRDADRKNKRKRDNRDARDRVEDAVGPKEVGREGMLEKKRARREEDKNFREGKEDAGLEVDERTLLGGGDSFRDAIARRDQNKQKFQGKREEQAALARERTSGARNKEKQTMDFLQQLAKERFG
;
A
#
# COMPACT_ATOMS: atom_id res chain seq x y z
N MET A 1 54.23 -15.14 51.58
CA MET A 1 52.82 -14.93 51.99
C MET A 1 52.13 -14.03 50.98
N PRO A 2 50.98 -14.43 50.39
CA PRO A 2 50.33 -13.66 49.34
C PRO A 2 49.49 -12.52 49.92
N ARG A 3 49.57 -11.33 49.28
CA ARG A 3 48.78 -10.14 49.62
C ARG A 3 47.39 -10.23 48.97
N SER A 4 46.36 -10.44 49.78
CA SER A 4 44.96 -10.29 49.39
C SER A 4 44.59 -8.82 49.20
N ARG A 5 44.37 -8.40 47.94
CA ARG A 5 43.75 -7.12 47.57
C ARG A 5 42.28 -7.34 47.22
N SER A 6 41.41 -7.46 48.22
CA SER A 6 39.96 -7.35 48.03
C SER A 6 39.53 -5.89 48.17
N ARG A 7 39.57 -5.15 47.06
CA ARG A 7 39.05 -3.78 46.97
C ARG A 7 37.55 -3.86 46.69
N SER A 8 36.73 -4.13 47.71
CA SER A 8 35.27 -4.07 47.62
C SER A 8 34.82 -2.62 47.45
N ARG A 9 34.80 -2.13 46.20
CA ARG A 9 34.08 -0.92 45.81
C ARG A 9 32.58 -1.22 45.87
N SER A 10 32.01 -1.18 47.07
CA SER A 10 30.57 -1.03 47.23
C SER A 10 30.22 0.38 46.76
N ARG A 11 29.83 0.51 45.49
CA ARG A 11 29.17 1.72 45.00
C ARG A 11 27.76 1.69 45.56
N SER A 12 27.56 2.39 46.67
CA SER A 12 26.24 2.72 47.20
C SER A 12 25.39 3.24 46.05
N ARG A 13 24.26 2.56 45.79
CA ARG A 13 23.32 2.93 44.74
C ARG A 13 22.70 4.27 45.15
N SER A 14 23.21 5.37 44.58
CA SER A 14 22.64 6.71 44.77
C SER A 14 21.13 6.64 44.56
N PRO A 15 20.31 7.31 45.40
CA PRO A 15 18.87 7.32 45.23
C PRO A 15 18.56 7.82 43.81
N GLU A 16 17.84 7.01 43.05
CA GLU A 16 17.47 7.33 41.68
C GLU A 16 16.47 8.49 41.78
N ILE A 17 16.95 9.72 41.61
CA ILE A 17 16.13 10.93 41.58
C ILE A 17 15.04 10.67 40.55
N GLN A 18 13.83 10.40 41.01
CA GLN A 18 12.67 10.20 40.16
C GLN A 18 12.33 11.56 39.58
N ARG A 19 12.95 11.87 38.44
CA ARG A 19 12.62 13.06 37.66
C ARG A 19 11.21 12.84 37.14
N GLU A 20 10.34 13.82 37.37
CA GLU A 20 9.00 13.80 36.81
C GLU A 20 9.09 13.60 35.30
N LEU A 21 8.45 12.54 34.82
CA LEU A 21 8.47 12.20 33.41
C LEU A 21 7.65 13.26 32.65
N PRO A 22 8.13 13.70 31.48
CA PRO A 22 7.35 14.62 30.64
C PRO A 22 6.00 13.97 30.27
N TYR A 23 4.94 14.79 30.16
CA TYR A 23 3.57 14.37 29.84
C TYR A 23 2.85 13.51 30.89
N SER A 24 3.25 13.53 32.17
CA SER A 24 2.63 12.73 33.24
C SER A 24 2.62 11.22 32.97
N ALA A 25 3.62 10.74 32.24
CA ALA A 25 3.74 9.34 31.89
C ALA A 25 4.03 8.49 33.13
N LYS A 26 3.32 7.36 33.26
CA LYS A 26 3.56 6.39 34.33
C LYS A 26 4.93 5.71 34.14
N PRO A 27 5.65 5.40 35.24
CA PRO A 27 6.83 4.56 35.16
C PRO A 27 6.46 3.19 34.60
N ILE A 28 7.30 2.66 33.72
CA ILE A 28 7.08 1.37 33.05
C ILE A 28 7.86 0.28 33.79
N ALA A 29 7.32 -0.92 33.83
CA ALA A 29 7.97 -2.13 34.35
C ALA A 29 8.16 -3.19 33.27
N GLU A 30 8.93 -4.25 33.57
CA GLU A 30 9.17 -5.36 32.63
C GLU A 30 7.89 -6.08 32.18
N VAL A 31 6.84 -6.02 33.00
CA VAL A 31 5.52 -6.61 32.74
C VAL A 31 4.77 -5.90 31.62
N ASP A 32 5.08 -4.64 31.36
CA ASP A 32 4.42 -3.81 30.34
C ASP A 32 5.01 -4.02 28.94
N TYR A 33 5.83 -5.06 28.76
CA TYR A 33 6.52 -5.37 27.51
C TYR A 33 5.60 -5.36 26.29
N PHE A 34 4.40 -5.93 26.43
CA PHE A 34 3.43 -6.02 25.33
C PHE A 34 2.67 -4.72 25.13
N GLN A 35 2.25 -4.08 26.23
CA GLN A 35 1.50 -2.82 26.18
C GLN A 35 2.34 -1.66 25.63
N LYS A 36 3.67 -1.72 25.83
CA LYS A 36 4.63 -0.70 25.39
C LYS A 36 5.54 -1.15 24.26
N SER A 37 5.10 -2.17 23.53
CA SER A 37 5.89 -2.78 22.45
C SER A 37 6.10 -1.85 21.26
N ASP A 38 5.13 -0.97 20.99
CA ASP A 38 5.17 -0.03 19.88
C ASP A 38 6.13 1.14 20.15
N GLU A 39 6.11 1.70 21.36
CA GLU A 39 7.08 2.70 21.79
C GLU A 39 8.50 2.10 21.87
N PHE A 40 8.61 0.84 22.31
CA PHE A 40 9.89 0.14 22.34
C PHE A 40 10.50 -0.06 20.95
N ARG A 41 9.69 -0.37 19.93
CA ARG A 41 10.17 -0.52 18.53
C ARG A 41 10.72 0.78 17.97
N ILE A 42 10.05 1.90 18.22
CA ILE A 42 10.52 3.21 17.76
C ILE A 42 11.80 3.60 18.49
N TRP A 43 11.85 3.36 19.80
CA TRP A 43 13.07 3.59 20.57
C TRP A 43 14.26 2.77 20.05
N LEU A 44 14.05 1.51 19.66
CA LEU A 44 15.10 0.70 19.04
C LEU A 44 15.60 1.29 17.72
N LYS A 45 14.70 1.85 16.90
CA LYS A 45 15.06 2.49 15.64
C LYS A 45 15.83 3.79 15.85
N ASP A 46 15.36 4.63 16.76
CA ASP A 46 15.90 5.97 16.97
C ASP A 46 17.21 5.94 17.78
N GLU A 47 17.29 5.18 18.87
CA GLU A 47 18.47 5.15 19.75
C GLU A 47 19.48 4.05 19.42
N LYS A 48 19.03 2.95 18.81
CA LYS A 48 19.87 1.77 18.56
C LYS A 48 20.04 1.41 17.10
N HIS A 49 19.32 2.08 16.19
CA HIS A 49 19.30 1.81 14.75
C HIS A 49 19.17 0.31 14.45
N LYS A 50 18.35 -0.39 15.24
CA LYS A 50 18.10 -1.82 15.13
C LYS A 50 16.62 -2.08 14.90
N TYR A 51 16.32 -3.04 14.04
CA TYR A 51 14.96 -3.49 13.81
C TYR A 51 14.60 -4.65 14.73
N PHE A 52 13.33 -4.76 15.07
CA PHE A 52 12.84 -5.83 15.94
C PHE A 52 13.16 -7.23 15.36
N ASP A 53 13.08 -7.38 14.03
CA ASP A 53 13.34 -8.64 13.33
C ASP A 53 14.80 -9.13 13.44
N GLU A 54 15.75 -8.24 13.72
CA GLU A 54 17.16 -8.60 13.91
C GLU A 54 17.46 -9.11 15.32
N LEU A 55 16.50 -8.99 16.24
CA LEU A 55 16.66 -9.34 17.64
C LEU A 55 15.96 -10.66 17.95
N THR A 56 16.73 -11.60 18.51
CA THR A 56 16.17 -12.77 19.19
C THR A 56 15.36 -12.33 20.42
N GLY A 57 14.32 -13.08 20.79
CA GLY A 57 13.42 -12.73 21.90
C GLY A 57 14.13 -12.40 23.23
N ASP A 58 15.18 -13.13 23.57
CA ASP A 58 15.97 -12.86 24.79
C ASP A 58 16.73 -11.53 24.74
N LYS A 59 17.26 -11.19 23.55
CA LYS A 59 17.90 -9.90 23.32
C LYS A 59 16.86 -8.79 23.38
N ALA A 60 15.70 -8.96 22.75
CA ALA A 60 14.61 -7.98 22.78
C ALA A 60 14.20 -7.64 24.22
N ARG A 61 14.03 -8.64 25.10
CA ARG A 61 13.76 -8.44 26.53
C ARG A 61 14.90 -7.71 27.26
N SER A 62 16.16 -8.05 26.97
CA SER A 62 17.33 -7.34 27.52
C SER A 62 17.37 -5.86 27.11
N TYR A 63 17.01 -5.55 25.86
CA TYR A 63 16.88 -4.17 25.40
C TYR A 63 15.67 -3.48 26.01
N PHE A 64 14.57 -4.19 26.25
CA PHE A 64 13.42 -3.63 26.96
C PHE A 64 13.78 -3.19 28.38
N ARG A 65 14.62 -3.95 29.10
CA ARG A 65 15.15 -3.51 30.41
C ARG A 65 15.95 -2.21 30.32
N LYS A 66 16.66 -1.98 29.21
CA LYS A 66 17.39 -0.74 28.97
C LYS A 66 16.43 0.40 28.62
N PHE A 67 15.39 0.10 27.84
CA PHE A 67 14.31 1.03 27.53
C PHE A 67 13.59 1.48 28.81
N VAL A 68 13.18 0.56 29.68
CA VAL A 68 12.56 0.87 30.98
C VAL A 68 13.44 1.82 31.80
N LYS A 69 14.75 1.56 31.87
CA LYS A 69 15.70 2.47 32.55
C LYS A 69 15.82 3.83 31.88
N ALA A 70 15.76 3.89 30.55
CA ALA A 70 15.83 5.15 29.81
C ALA A 70 14.52 5.96 29.96
N TRP A 71 13.38 5.26 29.94
CA TRP A 71 12.04 5.79 30.13
C TRP A 71 11.89 6.38 31.53
N ASN A 72 12.18 5.59 32.56
CA ASN A 72 12.08 6.04 33.95
C ASN A 72 13.10 7.15 34.29
N ARG A 73 14.08 7.42 33.42
CA ARG A 73 15.04 8.53 33.53
C ARG A 73 14.65 9.76 32.70
N GLY A 74 13.55 9.71 31.95
CA GLY A 74 13.13 10.82 31.09
C GLY A 74 14.03 11.07 29.88
N LYS A 75 14.89 10.10 29.50
CA LYS A 75 15.88 10.29 28.42
C LYS A 75 15.38 9.91 27.02
N VAL A 76 14.24 9.24 26.96
CA VAL A 76 13.56 8.87 25.71
C VAL A 76 13.01 10.12 25.01
N SER A 77 12.77 10.07 23.69
CA SER A 77 12.23 11.21 22.94
C SER A 77 10.85 11.63 23.45
N LYS A 78 10.56 12.94 23.43
CA LYS A 78 9.28 13.51 23.91
C LYS A 78 8.07 12.95 23.15
N SER A 79 8.23 12.59 21.88
CA SER A 79 7.18 11.99 21.05
C SER A 79 6.73 10.61 21.53
N LEU A 80 7.63 9.85 22.16
CA LEU A 80 7.30 8.52 22.70
C LEU A 80 6.46 8.59 23.98
N TYR A 81 6.59 9.67 24.75
CA TYR A 81 5.77 9.89 25.96
C TYR A 81 4.35 10.35 25.66
N ALA A 82 4.11 10.95 24.50
CA ALA A 82 2.78 11.42 24.08
C ALA A 82 1.82 10.27 23.69
N GLY A 83 2.29 9.02 23.72
CA GLY A 83 1.58 7.86 23.21
C GLY A 83 1.75 7.78 21.70
N VAL A 84 2.35 6.69 21.23
CA VAL A 84 2.41 6.42 19.81
C VAL A 84 1.18 5.62 19.45
N ASP A 85 0.32 6.19 18.62
CA ASP A 85 -0.77 5.42 18.03
C ASP A 85 -0.17 4.39 17.07
N ALA A 86 -0.42 3.10 17.35
CA ALA A 86 -0.01 1.97 16.51
C ALA A 86 -0.44 2.16 15.04
N SER A 87 -1.51 2.93 14.79
CA SER A 87 -1.99 3.28 13.46
C SER A 87 -1.02 4.18 12.67
N GLN A 88 -0.24 5.01 13.36
CA GLN A 88 0.75 5.92 12.77
C GLN A 88 2.08 5.23 12.49
N ILE A 89 2.31 4.05 13.09
CA ILE A 89 3.49 3.25 12.78
C ILE A 89 3.27 2.59 11.41
N ILE A 90 3.85 3.21 10.39
CA ILE A 90 3.91 2.65 9.05
C ILE A 90 4.53 1.25 9.19
N ALA A 91 3.81 0.18 8.82
CA ALA A 91 4.32 -1.19 8.93
C ALA A 91 5.66 -1.39 8.18
N ARG A 92 5.92 -0.56 7.17
CA ARG A 92 7.19 -0.49 6.42
C ARG A 92 8.38 -0.07 7.29
N SER A 93 8.14 0.54 8.45
CA SER A 93 9.19 0.99 9.37
C SER A 93 9.49 -0.03 10.48
N GLN A 94 8.67 -1.07 10.62
CA GLN A 94 8.85 -2.12 11.62
C GLN A 94 9.86 -3.18 11.19
N THR A 95 9.90 -3.49 9.88
CA THR A 95 10.75 -4.54 9.30
C THR A 95 11.74 -3.95 8.31
N ALA A 96 12.99 -4.45 8.28
CA ALA A 96 13.97 -4.03 7.28
C ALA A 96 13.57 -4.45 5.85
N TYR A 97 12.71 -5.46 5.73
CA TYR A 97 12.25 -5.99 4.46
C TYR A 97 11.26 -5.05 3.77
N LYS A 98 11.59 -4.65 2.54
CA LYS A 98 10.74 -3.78 1.70
C LYS A 98 9.79 -4.65 0.88
N TRP A 99 8.56 -4.79 1.36
CA TRP A 99 7.52 -5.48 0.61
C TRP A 99 7.17 -4.73 -0.69
N SER A 100 7.07 -5.46 -1.80
CA SER A 100 6.85 -4.87 -3.14
C SER A 100 5.45 -4.26 -3.33
N PHE A 101 4.45 -4.71 -2.57
CA PHE A 101 3.12 -4.09 -2.55
C PHE A 101 3.16 -2.71 -1.87
N ALA A 102 4.01 -2.56 -0.86
CA ALA A 102 4.20 -1.31 -0.16
C ALA A 102 4.91 -0.27 -1.04
N SER A 103 5.87 -0.65 -1.88
CA SER A 103 6.55 0.32 -2.75
C SER A 103 5.72 0.80 -3.95
N LYS A 104 4.68 0.07 -4.33
CA LYS A 104 3.85 0.35 -5.52
C LYS A 104 2.43 0.83 -5.21
N GLY A 105 2.04 0.90 -3.94
CA GLY A 105 0.70 1.34 -3.53
C GLY A 105 0.45 2.81 -3.88
N SER A 106 -0.72 3.08 -4.45
CA SER A 106 -1.23 4.45 -4.67
C SER A 106 -1.44 5.16 -3.32
N ALA A 107 -1.35 6.49 -3.30
CA ALA A 107 -1.66 7.29 -2.11
C ALA A 107 -3.06 6.97 -1.54
N HIS A 108 -4.03 6.68 -2.42
CA HIS A 108 -5.37 6.26 -2.02
C HIS A 108 -5.39 4.93 -1.26
N ASP A 109 -4.63 3.95 -1.75
CA ASP A 109 -4.48 2.63 -1.12
C ASP A 109 -3.81 2.77 0.27
N SER A 110 -2.78 3.63 0.38
CA SER A 110 -2.15 3.91 1.66
C SER A 110 -3.09 4.53 2.69
N LYS A 111 -4.01 5.41 2.26
CA LYS A 111 -5.02 6.05 3.12
C LYS A 111 -6.10 5.06 3.55
N ALA A 112 -6.55 4.18 2.65
CA ALA A 112 -7.51 3.12 2.98
C ALA A 112 -6.94 2.15 4.02
N ILE A 113 -5.68 1.73 3.86
CA ILE A 113 -5.00 0.87 4.84
C ILE A 113 -4.85 1.58 6.19
N GLN A 114 -4.55 2.89 6.19
CA GLN A 114 -4.44 3.67 7.43
C GLN A 114 -5.80 3.80 8.13
N ALA A 115 -6.88 4.04 7.40
CA ALA A 115 -8.23 4.13 7.94
C ALA A 115 -8.66 2.80 8.60
N ALA A 116 -8.47 1.68 7.90
CA ALA A 116 -8.77 0.36 8.45
C ALA A 116 -7.96 0.06 9.73
N ARG A 117 -6.70 0.49 9.79
CA ARG A 117 -5.88 0.35 11.00
C ARG A 117 -6.34 1.24 12.15
N ALA A 118 -6.75 2.46 11.86
CA ALA A 118 -7.27 3.37 12.88
C ALA A 118 -8.57 2.83 13.49
N GLU A 119 -9.44 2.23 12.67
CA GLU A 119 -10.65 1.56 13.14
C GLU A 119 -10.35 0.38 14.06
N VAL A 120 -9.43 -0.51 13.65
CA VAL A 120 -8.98 -1.62 14.49
C VAL A 120 -8.31 -1.10 15.77
N GLY A 121 -7.46 -0.07 15.67
CA GLY A 121 -6.81 0.56 16.81
C GLY A 121 -7.82 1.13 17.81
N ALA A 122 -8.85 1.83 17.32
CA ALA A 122 -9.94 2.34 18.15
C ALA A 122 -10.72 1.20 18.83
N ALA A 123 -11.01 0.10 18.12
CA ALA A 123 -11.70 -1.06 18.68
C ALA A 123 -10.86 -1.82 19.71
N THR A 124 -9.54 -1.89 19.53
CA THR A 124 -8.64 -2.70 20.37
C THR A 124 -8.12 -1.93 21.58
N TYR A 125 -7.82 -0.64 21.43
CA TYR A 125 -7.21 0.20 22.47
C TYR A 125 -8.16 1.26 23.04
N GLY A 126 -9.25 1.60 22.35
CA GLY A 126 -10.20 2.65 22.76
C GLY A 126 -11.09 2.30 23.97
N GLY A 127 -11.04 1.06 24.46
CA GLY A 127 -11.78 0.64 25.65
C GLY A 127 -11.14 1.06 26.99
N SER A 128 -9.92 1.61 26.98
CA SER A 128 -9.15 1.90 28.20
C SER A 128 -8.53 3.30 28.16
N GLY A 129 -9.39 4.33 28.33
CA GLY A 129 -8.97 5.62 28.90
C GLY A 129 -8.51 6.69 27.92
N SER A 130 -9.45 7.48 27.41
CA SER A 130 -9.40 8.96 27.46
C SER A 130 -10.65 9.56 26.80
N SER A 131 -11.77 9.60 27.52
CA SER A 131 -12.82 10.58 27.27
C SER A 131 -12.72 11.63 28.36
N GLY A 132 -11.92 12.66 28.13
CA GLY A 132 -11.94 13.86 28.97
C GLY A 132 -13.32 14.51 28.86
N PRO A 133 -13.98 14.89 29.96
CA PRO A 133 -15.26 15.57 29.89
C PRO A 133 -15.04 16.99 29.39
N SER A 134 -15.63 17.31 28.24
CA SER A 134 -15.86 18.68 27.80
C SER A 134 -16.61 19.43 28.90
N ARG A 135 -15.99 20.44 29.49
CA ARG A 135 -16.65 21.40 30.37
C ARG A 135 -17.48 22.34 29.51
N SER A 136 -18.74 22.02 29.29
CA SER A 136 -19.77 23.02 28.95
C SER A 136 -20.51 23.37 30.24
N ARG A 137 -20.21 24.57 30.76
CA ARG A 137 -21.11 25.27 31.70
C ARG A 137 -22.32 25.72 30.89
N HIS A 138 -23.49 25.22 31.26
CA HIS A 138 -24.74 25.94 31.13
C HIS A 138 -25.61 25.50 32.31
N ASP A 139 -25.60 26.33 33.35
CA ASP A 139 -26.69 26.44 34.32
C ASP A 139 -27.82 27.17 33.58
N ASP A 140 -29.03 26.62 33.62
CA ASP A 140 -30.30 27.32 33.87
C ASP A 140 -31.44 26.28 33.83
N ASP A 141 -32.42 26.52 34.70
CA ASP A 141 -33.53 25.71 35.20
C ASP A 141 -34.45 24.98 34.20
N ASP A 142 -35.07 23.88 34.67
CA ASP A 142 -36.53 23.65 34.77
C ASP A 142 -36.90 22.14 34.76
N ASP A 143 -37.82 21.81 35.66
CA ASP A 143 -38.46 20.52 35.89
C ASP A 143 -39.09 19.89 34.64
N ASP A 144 -38.90 18.58 34.42
CA ASP A 144 -39.94 17.65 33.91
C ASP A 144 -39.43 16.20 33.85
N ASP A 145 -40.01 15.36 34.72
CA ASP A 145 -39.80 13.92 34.81
C ASP A 145 -40.52 13.18 33.66
N ALA A 146 -39.76 12.80 32.63
CA ALA A 146 -40.23 11.91 31.56
C ALA A 146 -39.20 10.78 31.29
N PRO A 147 -39.57 9.49 31.39
CA PRO A 147 -38.63 8.41 31.14
C PRO A 147 -38.41 8.25 29.63
N GLY A 148 -37.30 8.78 29.13
CA GLY A 148 -36.82 8.56 27.77
C GLY A 148 -36.52 7.07 27.46
N PRO A 149 -36.52 6.67 26.17
CA PRO A 149 -36.41 5.28 25.78
C PRO A 149 -35.03 4.74 26.15
N ARG A 150 -35.01 3.74 27.03
CA ARG A 150 -33.80 3.01 27.43
C ARG A 150 -33.14 2.41 26.18
N ARG A 151 -31.92 2.85 25.86
CA ARG A 151 -31.06 2.21 24.84
C ARG A 151 -30.84 0.75 25.24
N GLN A 152 -31.47 -0.16 24.52
CA GLN A 152 -31.32 -1.60 24.71
C GLN A 152 -29.91 -2.00 24.27
N VAL A 153 -29.08 -2.40 25.23
CA VAL A 153 -27.76 -3.00 25.00
C VAL A 153 -27.99 -4.47 24.69
N GLY A 154 -28.19 -4.77 23.40
CA GLY A 154 -28.30 -6.11 22.84
C GLY A 154 -28.14 -6.05 21.32
N PRO A 155 -27.83 -7.17 20.64
CA PRO A 155 -27.78 -7.20 19.18
C PRO A 155 -29.11 -6.72 18.61
N THR A 156 -29.12 -5.51 18.05
CA THR A 156 -30.30 -4.94 17.41
C THR A 156 -30.53 -5.67 16.09
N LEU A 157 -31.79 -5.94 15.77
CA LEU A 157 -32.15 -6.42 14.44
C LEU A 157 -31.56 -5.47 13.38
N PRO A 158 -30.92 -5.98 12.32
CA PRO A 158 -30.34 -5.15 11.28
C PRO A 158 -31.38 -4.16 10.76
N SER A 159 -30.99 -2.89 10.60
CA SER A 159 -31.85 -1.88 10.02
C SER A 159 -32.25 -2.29 8.60
N THR A 160 -33.36 -1.77 8.09
CA THR A 160 -33.77 -2.00 6.69
C THR A 160 -32.70 -1.54 5.70
N SER A 161 -31.93 -0.51 6.05
CA SER A 161 -30.73 -0.07 5.33
C SER A 161 -29.65 -1.16 5.30
N ASP A 162 -29.45 -1.84 6.43
CA ASP A 162 -28.39 -2.83 6.60
C ASP A 162 -28.74 -4.12 5.84
N LEU A 163 -30.02 -4.48 5.80
CA LEU A 163 -30.51 -5.60 4.99
C LEU A 163 -30.37 -5.33 3.48
N ALA A 164 -30.65 -4.10 3.03
CA ALA A 164 -30.44 -3.72 1.64
C ALA A 164 -28.96 -3.76 1.26
N TYR A 165 -28.09 -3.22 2.13
CA TYR A 165 -26.65 -3.23 1.93
C TYR A 165 -26.07 -4.65 1.90
N ALA A 166 -26.51 -5.54 2.82
CA ALA A 166 -26.12 -6.94 2.82
C ALA A 166 -26.51 -7.65 1.51
N ARG A 167 -27.71 -7.38 0.99
CA ARG A 167 -28.18 -7.95 -0.28
C ARG A 167 -27.34 -7.47 -1.48
N GLU A 168 -26.93 -6.21 -1.49
CA GLU A 168 -26.06 -5.65 -2.53
C GLU A 168 -24.66 -6.27 -2.48
N ILE A 169 -24.07 -6.41 -1.30
CA ILE A 169 -22.78 -7.09 -1.10
C ILE A 169 -22.85 -8.54 -1.59
N GLU A 170 -23.91 -9.27 -1.25
CA GLU A 170 -24.08 -10.64 -1.72
C GLU A 170 -24.18 -10.73 -3.24
N ALA A 171 -24.87 -9.80 -3.88
CA ALA A 171 -24.96 -9.74 -5.34
C ALA A 171 -23.59 -9.47 -5.98
N GLU A 172 -22.83 -8.52 -5.43
CA GLU A 172 -21.48 -8.20 -5.90
C GLU A 172 -20.54 -9.41 -5.72
N ASN A 173 -20.58 -10.06 -4.57
CA ASN A 173 -19.79 -11.26 -4.28
C ASN A 173 -20.11 -12.40 -5.25
N ARG A 174 -21.39 -12.65 -5.55
CA ARG A 174 -21.80 -13.67 -6.53
C ARG A 174 -21.24 -13.38 -7.93
N ASP A 175 -21.23 -12.11 -8.34
CA ASP A 175 -20.67 -11.73 -9.64
C ASP A 175 -19.14 -11.80 -9.66
N ALA A 176 -18.48 -11.46 -8.55
CA ALA A 176 -17.04 -11.67 -8.37
C ALA A 176 -16.68 -13.16 -8.44
N ASP A 177 -17.45 -14.02 -7.77
CA ASP A 177 -17.28 -15.47 -7.78
C ASP A 177 -17.47 -16.06 -9.18
N ARG A 178 -18.49 -15.61 -9.93
CA ARG A 178 -18.69 -15.99 -11.33
C ARG A 178 -17.49 -15.61 -12.20
N LYS A 179 -16.97 -14.39 -12.03
CA LYS A 179 -15.79 -13.92 -12.78
C LYS A 179 -14.54 -14.72 -12.42
N ASN A 180 -14.33 -15.00 -11.13
CA ASN A 180 -13.19 -15.78 -10.65
C ASN A 180 -13.27 -17.24 -11.10
N LYS A 181 -14.47 -17.83 -11.09
CA LYS A 181 -14.72 -19.16 -11.66
C LYS A 181 -14.38 -19.21 -13.14
N ARG A 182 -14.89 -18.26 -13.95
CA ARG A 182 -14.54 -18.17 -15.39
C ARG A 182 -13.03 -18.05 -15.62
N LYS A 183 -12.32 -17.26 -14.79
CA LYS A 183 -10.86 -17.12 -14.88
C LYS A 183 -10.15 -18.43 -14.54
N ARG A 184 -10.60 -19.15 -13.51
CA ARG A 184 -10.07 -20.46 -13.13
C ARG A 184 -10.30 -21.48 -14.24
N ASP A 185 -11.53 -21.58 -14.74
CA ASP A 185 -11.89 -22.50 -15.82
C ASP A 185 -11.08 -22.22 -17.09
N ASN A 186 -10.86 -20.95 -17.44
CA ASN A 186 -10.04 -20.56 -18.59
C ASN A 186 -8.56 -20.90 -18.39
N ARG A 187 -8.04 -20.76 -17.16
CA ARG A 187 -6.69 -21.19 -16.82
C ARG A 187 -6.56 -22.70 -16.92
N ASP A 188 -7.48 -23.45 -16.33
CA ASP A 188 -7.46 -24.92 -16.36
C ASP A 188 -7.65 -25.45 -17.80
N ALA A 189 -8.45 -24.77 -18.62
CA ALA A 189 -8.58 -25.07 -20.05
C ALA A 189 -7.27 -24.79 -20.81
N ARG A 190 -6.62 -23.67 -20.53
CA ARG A 190 -5.31 -23.34 -21.10
C ARG A 190 -4.26 -24.36 -20.69
N ASP A 191 -4.20 -24.73 -19.41
CA ASP A 191 -3.24 -25.70 -18.88
C ASP A 191 -3.48 -27.09 -19.51
N ARG A 192 -4.75 -27.50 -19.70
CA ARG A 192 -5.10 -28.74 -20.42
C ARG A 192 -4.67 -28.71 -21.90
N VAL A 193 -4.79 -27.56 -22.56
CA VAL A 193 -4.30 -27.37 -23.94
C VAL A 193 -2.78 -27.42 -23.97
N GLU A 194 -2.09 -26.79 -23.02
CA GLU A 194 -0.63 -26.82 -22.93
C GLU A 194 -0.10 -28.24 -22.65
N ASP A 195 -0.79 -29.03 -21.81
CA ASP A 195 -0.46 -30.43 -21.54
C ASP A 195 -0.70 -31.34 -22.78
N ALA A 196 -1.76 -31.09 -23.54
CA ALA A 196 -2.05 -31.84 -24.77
C ALA A 196 -1.15 -31.46 -25.98
N VAL A 197 -0.69 -30.21 -26.06
CA VAL A 197 0.15 -29.70 -27.17
C VAL A 197 1.64 -29.95 -26.94
N GLY A 198 2.05 -30.24 -25.71
CA GLY A 198 3.46 -30.42 -25.35
C GLY A 198 4.25 -29.10 -25.36
N PRO A 199 5.57 -29.14 -25.05
CA PRO A 199 6.39 -27.95 -25.02
C PRO A 199 6.42 -27.28 -26.40
N LYS A 200 5.77 -26.12 -26.52
CA LYS A 200 5.84 -25.29 -27.74
C LYS A 200 7.29 -25.12 -28.16
N GLU A 201 7.59 -25.38 -29.43
CA GLU A 201 8.89 -25.12 -30.04
C GLU A 201 9.21 -23.62 -29.97
N VAL A 202 9.90 -23.22 -28.90
CA VAL A 202 10.31 -21.84 -28.68
C VAL A 202 11.51 -21.54 -29.59
N GLY A 203 11.22 -20.96 -30.76
CA GLY A 203 12.20 -20.55 -31.77
C GLY A 203 11.63 -19.61 -32.85
N ARG A 204 12.42 -19.35 -33.90
CA ARG A 204 11.99 -18.57 -35.09
C ARG A 204 10.81 -19.22 -35.81
N GLU A 205 10.72 -20.54 -35.75
CA GLU A 205 9.64 -21.35 -36.34
C GLU A 205 8.35 -21.19 -35.55
N GLY A 206 8.38 -21.26 -34.21
CA GLY A 206 7.20 -20.96 -33.37
C GLY A 206 6.69 -19.52 -33.51
N MET A 207 7.56 -18.55 -33.82
CA MET A 207 7.15 -17.17 -34.13
C MET A 207 6.44 -17.05 -35.50
N LEU A 208 6.90 -17.80 -36.51
CA LEU A 208 6.29 -17.84 -37.83
C LEU A 208 4.97 -18.62 -37.80
N GLU A 209 4.90 -19.69 -37.03
CA GLU A 209 3.68 -20.46 -36.79
C GLU A 209 2.65 -19.63 -36.03
N LYS A 210 3.05 -18.91 -34.97
CA LYS A 210 2.16 -17.96 -34.29
C LYS A 210 1.65 -16.86 -35.24
N LYS A 211 2.49 -16.39 -36.17
CA LYS A 211 2.08 -15.40 -37.19
C LYS A 211 1.16 -16.01 -38.24
N ARG A 212 1.32 -17.29 -38.59
CA ARG A 212 0.44 -18.04 -39.49
C ARG A 212 -0.90 -18.32 -38.81
N ALA A 213 -0.90 -18.84 -37.59
CA ALA A 213 -2.09 -19.07 -36.78
C ALA A 213 -2.91 -17.80 -36.56
N ARG A 214 -2.25 -16.67 -36.26
CA ARG A 214 -2.95 -15.36 -36.18
C ARG A 214 -3.56 -14.95 -37.52
N ARG A 215 -2.85 -15.18 -38.63
CA ARG A 215 -3.37 -14.87 -39.97
C ARG A 215 -4.55 -15.79 -40.33
N GLU A 216 -4.49 -17.04 -39.93
CA GLU A 216 -5.57 -18.01 -40.12
C GLU A 216 -6.77 -17.70 -39.24
N GLU A 217 -6.56 -17.25 -37.99
CA GLU A 217 -7.63 -16.76 -37.11
C GLU A 217 -8.29 -15.49 -37.68
N ASP A 218 -7.50 -14.53 -38.16
CA ASP A 218 -8.01 -13.32 -38.81
C ASP A 218 -8.78 -13.67 -40.12
N LYS A 219 -8.29 -14.68 -40.87
CA LYS A 219 -8.95 -15.20 -42.07
C LYS A 219 -10.25 -15.92 -41.72
N ASN A 220 -10.25 -16.78 -40.71
CA ASN A 220 -11.41 -17.54 -40.25
C ASN A 220 -12.45 -16.65 -39.58
N PHE A 221 -12.04 -15.55 -38.93
CA PHE A 221 -12.96 -14.53 -38.44
C PHE A 221 -13.58 -13.71 -39.58
N ARG A 222 -12.82 -13.44 -40.65
CA ARG A 222 -13.34 -12.76 -41.84
C ARG A 222 -14.31 -13.66 -42.63
N GLU A 223 -13.91 -14.89 -42.91
CA GLU A 223 -14.69 -15.86 -43.70
C GLU A 223 -15.86 -16.42 -42.86
N GLY A 224 -15.65 -16.71 -41.58
CA GLY A 224 -16.72 -17.12 -40.66
C GLY A 224 -17.75 -16.02 -40.38
N LYS A 225 -17.42 -14.75 -40.60
CA LYS A 225 -18.39 -13.65 -40.59
C LYS A 225 -19.28 -13.65 -41.84
N GLU A 226 -18.79 -14.18 -42.96
CA GLU A 226 -19.55 -14.31 -44.21
C GLU A 226 -20.42 -15.58 -44.22
N ASP A 227 -19.99 -16.65 -43.56
CA ASP A 227 -20.70 -17.95 -43.53
C ASP A 227 -21.71 -18.08 -42.36
N ALA A 228 -21.54 -17.35 -41.26
CA ALA A 228 -22.37 -17.50 -40.06
C ALA A 228 -23.69 -16.70 -40.05
N GLY A 229 -24.12 -16.10 -41.17
CA GLY A 229 -25.48 -15.57 -41.36
C GLY A 229 -26.03 -14.68 -40.23
N LEU A 230 -25.16 -14.02 -39.46
CA LEU A 230 -25.56 -13.23 -38.31
C LEU A 230 -25.92 -11.83 -38.82
N GLU A 231 -27.12 -11.71 -39.40
CA GLU A 231 -27.79 -10.44 -39.69
C GLU A 231 -28.08 -9.73 -38.36
N VAL A 232 -27.04 -9.23 -37.71
CA VAL A 232 -27.19 -8.27 -36.63
C VAL A 232 -27.62 -6.99 -37.31
N ASP A 233 -28.88 -6.62 -37.11
CA ASP A 233 -29.48 -5.36 -37.58
C ASP A 233 -28.47 -4.22 -37.40
N GLU A 234 -28.20 -3.48 -38.49
CA GLU A 234 -27.21 -2.39 -38.49
C GLU A 234 -27.49 -1.40 -37.37
N ARG A 235 -28.77 -1.27 -36.95
CA ARG A 235 -29.20 -0.46 -35.82
C ARG A 235 -28.68 -0.92 -34.46
N THR A 236 -28.50 -2.23 -34.24
CA THR A 236 -27.94 -2.78 -33.00
C THR A 236 -26.42 -2.85 -33.06
N LEU A 237 -25.86 -3.12 -34.24
CA LEU A 237 -24.41 -3.14 -34.46
C LEU A 237 -23.77 -1.75 -34.35
N LEU A 238 -24.46 -0.71 -34.83
CA LEU A 238 -23.97 0.68 -34.81
C LEU A 238 -24.41 1.48 -33.58
N GLY A 239 -25.01 0.84 -32.57
CA GLY A 239 -25.44 1.51 -31.35
C GLY A 239 -26.50 2.57 -31.62
N GLY A 240 -27.72 2.13 -31.94
CA GLY A 240 -28.87 3.00 -32.14
C GLY A 240 -29.16 3.88 -30.90
N GLY A 241 -28.79 5.16 -31.00
CA GLY A 241 -29.13 6.17 -29.99
C GLY A 241 -28.38 7.48 -30.12
N ASP A 242 -27.16 7.48 -30.64
CA ASP A 242 -26.33 8.69 -30.69
C ASP A 242 -26.47 9.40 -32.04
N SER A 243 -26.97 10.65 -32.01
CA SER A 243 -27.11 11.49 -33.19
C SER A 243 -25.82 11.48 -34.04
N PHE A 244 -25.95 11.38 -35.37
CA PHE A 244 -24.83 11.29 -36.34
C PHE A 244 -23.69 12.30 -36.09
N ARG A 245 -24.02 13.47 -35.54
CA ARG A 245 -23.05 14.51 -35.16
C ARG A 245 -22.16 14.09 -33.99
N ASP A 246 -22.71 13.42 -32.98
CA ASP A 246 -21.94 12.93 -31.83
C ASP A 246 -21.01 11.76 -32.22
N ALA A 247 -21.45 10.92 -33.17
CA ALA A 247 -20.61 9.86 -33.74
C ALA A 247 -19.43 10.43 -34.55
N ILE A 248 -19.64 11.49 -35.35
CA ILE A 248 -18.56 12.18 -36.05
C ILE A 248 -17.60 12.85 -35.07
N ALA A 249 -18.13 13.52 -34.03
CA ALA A 249 -17.30 14.15 -33.00
C ALA A 249 -16.43 13.12 -32.27
N ARG A 250 -16.96 11.95 -31.90
CA ARG A 250 -16.19 10.86 -31.30
C ARG A 250 -15.14 10.29 -32.24
N ARG A 251 -15.47 10.11 -33.53
CA ARG A 251 -14.53 9.66 -34.56
C ARG A 251 -13.38 10.64 -34.72
N ASP A 252 -13.66 11.93 -34.78
CA ASP A 252 -12.64 12.95 -34.95
C ASP A 252 -11.81 13.15 -33.68
N GLN A 253 -12.42 13.08 -32.49
CA GLN A 253 -11.70 13.05 -31.22
C GLN A 253 -10.78 11.83 -31.10
N ASN A 254 -11.22 10.64 -31.50
CA ASN A 254 -10.37 9.45 -31.48
C ASN A 254 -9.24 9.54 -32.51
N LYS A 255 -9.48 10.11 -33.70
CA LYS A 255 -8.43 10.38 -34.69
C LYS A 255 -7.40 11.38 -34.14
N GLN A 256 -7.85 12.46 -33.51
CA GLN A 256 -6.94 13.44 -32.90
C GLN A 256 -6.12 12.83 -31.76
N LYS A 257 -6.73 12.00 -30.89
CA LYS A 257 -5.99 11.27 -29.85
C LYS A 257 -4.94 10.33 -30.43
N PHE A 258 -5.26 9.66 -31.55
CA PHE A 258 -4.32 8.75 -32.21
C PHE A 258 -3.18 9.52 -32.91
N GLN A 259 -3.50 10.63 -33.57
CA GLN A 259 -2.51 11.52 -34.20
C GLN A 259 -1.59 12.14 -33.15
N GLY A 260 -2.14 12.68 -32.05
CA GLY A 260 -1.35 13.23 -30.94
C GLY A 260 -0.40 12.22 -30.31
N LYS A 261 -0.85 10.97 -30.06
CA LYS A 261 0.03 9.90 -29.58
C LYS A 261 1.15 9.56 -30.57
N ARG A 262 0.86 9.58 -31.88
CA ARG A 262 1.85 9.30 -32.92
C ARG A 262 2.87 10.45 -33.04
N GLU A 263 2.42 11.68 -32.91
CA GLU A 263 3.26 12.88 -32.91
C GLU A 263 4.14 12.95 -31.65
N GLU A 264 3.60 12.63 -30.48
CA GLU A 264 4.35 12.54 -29.22
C GLU A 264 5.46 11.48 -29.32
N GLN A 265 5.14 10.29 -29.83
CA GLN A 265 6.14 9.24 -30.08
C GLN A 265 7.20 9.67 -31.10
N ALA A 266 6.80 10.37 -32.17
CA ALA A 266 7.74 10.92 -33.15
C ALA A 266 8.62 12.04 -32.55
N ALA A 267 8.08 12.86 -31.66
CA ALA A 267 8.80 13.92 -30.94
C ALA A 267 9.84 13.32 -29.98
N LEU A 268 9.46 12.30 -29.20
CA LEU A 268 10.38 11.57 -28.32
C LEU A 268 11.50 10.88 -29.11
N ALA A 269 11.20 10.33 -30.29
CA ALA A 269 12.22 9.76 -31.18
C ALA A 269 13.16 10.84 -31.76
N ARG A 270 12.62 12.01 -32.13
CA ARG A 270 13.42 13.16 -32.58
C ARG A 270 14.31 13.73 -31.47
N GLU A 271 13.81 13.80 -30.23
CA GLU A 271 14.59 14.24 -29.08
C GLU A 271 15.73 13.26 -28.75
N ARG A 272 15.47 11.95 -28.83
CA ARG A 272 16.53 10.94 -28.67
C ARG A 272 17.61 11.05 -29.76
N THR A 273 17.21 11.24 -31.02
CA THR A 273 18.17 11.36 -32.13
C THR A 273 18.93 12.69 -32.10
N SER A 274 18.31 13.80 -31.70
CA SER A 274 19.01 15.08 -31.51
C SER A 274 19.96 15.03 -30.32
N GLY A 275 19.59 14.37 -29.22
CA GLY A 275 20.46 14.13 -28.07
C GLY A 275 21.70 13.32 -28.43
N ALA A 276 21.57 12.30 -29.29
CA ALA A 276 22.71 11.55 -29.82
C ALA A 276 23.60 12.43 -30.72
N ARG A 277 23.00 13.18 -31.66
CA ARG A 277 23.75 14.09 -32.54
C ARG A 277 24.50 15.19 -31.79
N ASN A 278 23.95 15.70 -30.69
CA ASN A 278 24.62 16.71 -29.88
C ASN A 278 25.83 16.14 -29.13
N LYS A 279 25.73 14.90 -28.63
CA LYS A 279 26.87 14.20 -28.03
C LYS A 279 27.95 13.93 -29.07
N GLU A 280 27.57 13.47 -30.27
CA GLU A 280 28.50 13.27 -31.39
C GLU A 280 29.20 14.57 -31.78
N LYS A 281 28.46 15.69 -31.87
CA LYS A 281 29.05 17.02 -32.12
C LYS A 281 30.06 17.41 -31.03
N GLN A 282 29.71 17.27 -29.75
CA GLN A 282 30.64 17.56 -28.65
C GLN A 282 31.91 16.70 -28.73
N THR A 283 31.77 15.41 -29.07
CA THR A 283 32.95 14.54 -29.25
C THR A 283 33.78 14.93 -30.46
N MET A 284 33.14 15.34 -31.56
CA MET A 284 33.83 15.82 -32.76
C MET A 284 34.56 17.13 -32.49
N ASP A 285 33.94 18.07 -31.79
CA ASP A 285 34.54 19.37 -31.43
C ASP A 285 35.74 19.17 -30.49
N PHE A 286 35.62 18.27 -29.51
CA PHE A 286 36.73 17.91 -28.62
C PHE A 286 37.89 17.25 -29.38
N LEU A 287 37.59 16.33 -30.30
CA LEU A 287 38.61 15.69 -31.15
C LEU A 287 39.27 16.71 -32.10
N GLN A 288 38.50 17.65 -32.66
CA GLN A 288 39.04 18.73 -33.49
C GLN A 288 39.95 19.67 -32.70
N GLN A 289 39.61 19.99 -31.45
CA GLN A 289 40.47 20.79 -30.57
C GLN A 289 41.79 20.06 -30.28
N LEU A 290 41.73 18.78 -29.93
CA LEU A 290 42.93 17.97 -29.64
C LEU A 290 43.79 17.75 -30.90
N ALA A 291 43.16 17.58 -32.07
CA ALA A 291 43.87 17.51 -33.34
C ALA A 291 44.55 18.84 -33.70
N LYS A 292 43.89 19.97 -33.44
CA LYS A 292 44.45 21.31 -33.67
C LYS A 292 45.62 21.59 -32.73
N GLU A 293 45.58 21.15 -31.47
CA GLU A 293 46.71 21.28 -30.55
C GLU A 293 47.90 20.37 -30.91
N ARG A 294 47.65 19.24 -31.58
CA ARG A 294 48.69 18.27 -31.92
C ARG A 294 49.32 18.48 -33.31
N PHE A 295 48.57 19.04 -34.26
CA PHE A 295 48.97 19.14 -35.67
C PHE A 295 48.84 20.55 -36.26
N GLY A 296 48.44 21.55 -35.47
CA GLY A 296 48.45 22.98 -35.83
C GLY A 296 49.48 23.75 -35.02
#